data_AF-A0A7C1YZ97-F1
#
_entry.id   AF-A0A7C1YZ97-F1
#
_cell.length_a   1.000
_cell.length_b   1.000
_cell.length_c   1.000
_cell.angle_alpha   90.00
_cell.angle_beta   90.00
_cell.angle_gamma   90.00
#
_symmetry.space_group_name_H-M   'P 1'
#
loop_
_entity.id
_entity.type
_entity.pdbx_description
1 polymer ?
#
loop_
_entity_poly.entity_id
_entity_poly.type
_entity_poly.pdbx_seq_one_letter_code
_entity_poly.pdbx_strand_id
1 'polypeptide(L)'
;MVGVENFENGCRSLLTVRKKAPINPYLITCDFSPALIAAIKVIFPESAVQIDGFHVMQELNNGIRRDFKHYRAKHYRDEINELLGLRSYLNDLQEERKHADLLTPESIPPLKKIISSHSGAKTCREVIKQFLFLLNTQDPHSFFMIFDVKLNKLLKKYGEIVKEFCDTLRSKFPKRKFTIKGRNRVQGELLKKLKTLCLKCRKPLKEEAREFSKKQFLLFKQPEKVSPKAKTLIEEFLKQHPTLKEYREMTLMIGEIYRESYNLVDGRQIDALTQKKNYSNKLNTAIATLKKYKSEIIAFRRVFLEHPELGKTCRANLEWLIKRVKAPFKASLNRQSLDHIVNRLQLQLGCEVRNFIS
;
A
#
# COMPACT_ATOMS: atom_id res chain seq x y z
N MET A 1 -33.93 7.32 9.97
CA MET A 1 -32.76 8.22 9.88
C MET A 1 -31.56 7.50 10.45
N VAL A 2 -30.45 7.43 9.71
CA VAL A 2 -29.20 6.82 10.20
C VAL A 2 -28.63 7.76 11.26
N GLY A 3 -28.62 7.34 12.53
CA GLY A 3 -28.16 8.17 13.63
C GLY A 3 -26.66 8.48 13.50
N VAL A 4 -26.29 9.75 13.68
CA VAL A 4 -24.88 10.19 13.75
C VAL A 4 -24.26 9.62 15.02
N GLU A 5 -23.06 9.05 14.92
CA GLU A 5 -22.29 8.60 16.08
C GLU A 5 -21.78 9.82 16.87
N ASN A 6 -22.50 10.16 17.94
CA ASN A 6 -22.17 11.25 18.84
C ASN A 6 -22.40 10.82 20.30
N PHE A 7 -21.92 11.63 21.23
CA PHE A 7 -21.96 11.33 22.67
C PHE A 7 -23.39 11.07 23.16
N GLU A 8 -24.35 11.93 22.81
CA GLU A 8 -25.75 11.83 23.25
C GLU A 8 -26.42 10.53 22.79
N ASN A 9 -26.22 10.16 21.52
CA ASN A 9 -26.72 8.91 20.95
C ASN A 9 -26.05 7.69 21.57
N GLY A 10 -24.75 7.80 21.88
CA GLY A 10 -24.00 6.80 22.63
C GLY A 10 -24.60 6.56 24.02
N CYS A 11 -24.80 7.63 24.79
CA CYS A 11 -25.41 7.56 26.13
C CYS A 11 -26.82 6.96 26.07
N ARG A 12 -27.67 7.41 25.15
CA ARG A 12 -29.05 6.89 25.00
C ARG A 12 -29.04 5.39 24.70
N SER A 13 -28.15 4.94 23.81
CA SER A 13 -28.03 3.51 23.45
C SER A 13 -27.56 2.68 24.65
N LEU A 14 -26.51 3.13 25.36
CA LEU A 14 -25.95 2.41 26.51
C LEU A 14 -26.91 2.38 27.71
N LEU A 15 -27.65 3.46 27.97
CA LEU A 15 -28.72 3.47 28.99
C LEU A 15 -29.80 2.43 28.69
N THR A 16 -30.15 2.28 27.42
CA THR A 16 -31.12 1.27 26.99
C THR A 16 -30.59 -0.14 27.26
N VAL A 17 -29.30 -0.39 26.99
CA VAL A 17 -28.65 -1.67 27.32
C VAL A 17 -28.68 -1.93 28.82
N ARG A 18 -28.27 -0.96 29.65
CA ARG A 18 -28.24 -1.09 31.11
C ARG A 18 -29.61 -1.39 31.71
N LYS A 19 -30.68 -0.79 31.17
CA LYS A 19 -32.07 -1.04 31.61
C LYS A 19 -32.56 -2.45 31.27
N LYS A 20 -32.09 -3.03 30.15
CA LYS A 20 -32.59 -4.31 29.62
C LYS A 20 -31.76 -5.52 30.02
N ALA A 21 -30.49 -5.30 30.33
CA ALA A 21 -29.59 -6.26 30.91
C ALA A 21 -28.91 -5.58 32.10
N PRO A 22 -29.40 -5.76 33.34
CA PRO A 22 -28.87 -5.14 34.55
C PRO A 22 -27.55 -5.81 34.97
N ILE A 23 -26.63 -5.92 34.02
CA ILE A 23 -25.29 -6.47 34.20
C ILE A 23 -24.36 -5.26 34.34
N ASN A 24 -23.47 -5.30 35.33
CA ASN A 24 -22.35 -4.37 35.44
C ASN A 24 -21.11 -5.07 34.87
N PRO A 25 -20.76 -4.85 33.58
CA PRO A 25 -19.62 -5.53 32.99
C PRO A 25 -18.32 -5.04 33.63
N TYR A 26 -17.39 -5.95 33.94
CA TYR A 26 -16.05 -5.57 34.40
C TYR A 26 -15.26 -4.82 33.30
N LEU A 27 -15.55 -5.11 32.04
CA LEU A 27 -14.80 -4.66 30.87
C LEU A 27 -15.75 -4.42 29.70
N ILE A 28 -15.63 -3.25 29.06
CA ILE A 28 -16.36 -2.90 27.85
C ILE A 28 -15.34 -2.63 26.74
N THR A 29 -15.40 -3.43 25.69
CA THR A 29 -14.50 -3.29 24.52
C THR A 29 -15.15 -2.44 23.43
N CYS A 30 -14.43 -1.44 22.93
CA CYS A 30 -14.88 -0.57 21.82
C CYS A 30 -13.74 -0.29 20.82
N ASP A 31 -14.06 0.44 19.75
CA ASP A 31 -13.06 0.98 18.82
C ASP A 31 -12.53 2.35 19.29
N PHE A 32 -11.75 3.03 18.45
CA PHE A 32 -11.18 4.36 18.72
C PHE A 32 -12.21 5.51 18.60
N SER A 33 -13.48 5.30 18.93
CA SER A 33 -14.51 6.34 18.93
C SER A 33 -14.47 7.18 20.21
N PRO A 34 -14.06 8.47 20.17
CA PRO A 34 -14.02 9.31 21.38
C PRO A 34 -15.40 9.49 22.01
N ALA A 35 -16.44 9.58 21.18
CA ALA A 35 -17.82 9.74 21.64
C ALA A 35 -18.32 8.50 22.37
N LEU A 36 -18.03 7.31 21.84
CA LEU A 36 -18.41 6.04 22.47
C LEU A 36 -17.63 5.82 23.77
N ILE A 37 -16.33 6.07 23.79
CA ILE A 37 -15.49 5.97 24.99
C ILE A 37 -16.03 6.89 26.10
N ALA A 38 -16.36 8.15 25.77
CA ALA A 38 -16.93 9.09 26.72
C ALA A 38 -18.30 8.61 27.23
N ALA A 39 -19.18 8.14 26.34
CA ALA A 39 -20.49 7.63 26.72
C ALA A 39 -20.40 6.40 27.65
N ILE A 40 -19.45 5.48 27.40
CA ILE A 40 -19.22 4.33 28.27
C ILE A 40 -18.81 4.77 29.67
N LYS A 41 -17.84 5.69 29.78
CA LYS A 41 -17.36 6.21 31.07
C LYS A 41 -18.47 6.87 31.90
N VAL A 42 -19.48 7.46 31.26
CA VAL A 42 -20.62 8.09 31.94
C VAL A 42 -21.67 7.07 32.36
N ILE A 43 -22.01 6.10 31.50
CA ILE A 43 -23.10 5.15 31.77
C ILE A 43 -22.65 3.97 32.64
N PHE A 44 -21.40 3.56 32.51
CA PHE A 44 -20.78 2.45 33.22
C PHE A 44 -19.45 2.90 33.85
N PRO A 45 -19.50 3.78 34.88
CA PRO A 45 -18.28 4.38 35.45
C PRO A 45 -17.34 3.36 36.11
N GLU A 46 -17.89 2.26 36.62
CA GLU A 46 -17.12 1.19 37.27
C GLU A 46 -16.51 0.19 36.26
N SER A 47 -16.91 0.25 34.98
CA SER A 47 -16.40 -0.66 33.95
C SER A 47 -15.08 -0.14 33.39
N ALA A 48 -14.11 -1.04 33.23
CA ALA A 48 -12.91 -0.73 32.45
C ALA A 48 -13.28 -0.56 30.97
N VAL A 49 -12.76 0.49 30.32
CA VAL A 49 -12.89 0.66 28.86
C VAL A 49 -11.66 0.11 28.18
N GLN A 50 -11.85 -0.82 27.24
CA GLN A 50 -10.77 -1.39 26.44
C GLN A 50 -10.91 -1.05 24.96
N ILE A 51 -9.81 -0.65 24.33
CA ILE A 51 -9.75 -0.62 22.86
C ILE A 51 -9.50 -2.02 22.32
N ASP A 52 -10.34 -2.44 21.38
CA ASP A 52 -10.22 -3.72 20.67
C ASP A 52 -8.86 -3.85 19.97
N GLY A 53 -8.14 -4.95 20.25
CA GLY A 53 -6.84 -5.23 19.67
C GLY A 53 -6.85 -5.33 18.15
N PHE A 54 -7.96 -5.77 17.55
CA PHE A 54 -8.11 -5.71 16.10
C PHE A 54 -8.02 -4.26 15.58
N HIS A 55 -8.69 -3.31 16.24
CA HIS A 55 -8.71 -1.90 15.84
C HIS A 55 -7.36 -1.23 16.12
N VAL A 56 -6.66 -1.60 17.19
CA VAL A 56 -5.27 -1.16 17.45
C VAL A 56 -4.35 -1.57 16.29
N MET A 57 -4.38 -2.85 15.92
CA MET A 57 -3.59 -3.35 14.78
C MET A 57 -4.03 -2.72 13.45
N GLN A 58 -5.33 -2.51 13.26
CA GLN A 58 -5.87 -1.90 12.05
C GLN A 58 -5.42 -0.45 11.89
N GLU A 59 -5.47 0.35 12.95
CA GLU A 59 -5.06 1.75 12.95
C GLU A 59 -3.58 1.89 12.57
N LEU A 60 -2.70 1.13 13.24
CA LEU A 60 -1.28 1.09 12.93
C LEU A 60 -1.02 0.62 11.48
N ASN A 61 -1.59 -0.52 11.09
CA ASN A 61 -1.37 -1.10 9.76
C ASN A 61 -1.89 -0.18 8.64
N ASN A 62 -2.96 0.58 8.88
CA ASN A 62 -3.46 1.58 7.93
C ASN A 62 -2.49 2.77 7.78
N GLY A 63 -1.83 3.18 8.86
CA GLY A 63 -0.71 4.11 8.82
C GLY A 63 0.44 3.58 7.97
N ILE A 64 0.94 2.37 8.29
CA ILE A 64 2.03 1.72 7.56
C ILE A 64 1.72 1.53 6.07
N ARG A 65 0.49 1.13 5.74
CA ARG A 65 0.04 0.99 4.34
C ARG A 65 0.16 2.30 3.55
N ARG A 66 0.00 3.45 4.22
CA ARG A 66 0.20 4.74 3.55
C ARG A 66 1.67 4.96 3.20
N ASP A 67 2.57 4.59 4.09
CA ASP A 67 4.03 4.66 3.85
C ASP A 67 4.44 3.68 2.75
N PHE A 68 3.89 2.46 2.72
CA PHE A 68 4.12 1.51 1.62
C PHE A 68 3.61 2.05 0.27
N LYS A 69 2.53 2.84 0.26
CA LYS A 69 2.06 3.52 -0.96
C LYS A 69 3.09 4.57 -1.44
N HIS A 70 3.68 5.34 -0.52
CA HIS A 70 4.74 6.30 -0.85
C HIS A 70 6.02 5.59 -1.31
N TYR A 71 6.42 4.52 -0.61
CA TYR A 71 7.54 3.66 -1.01
C TYR A 71 7.36 3.17 -2.44
N ARG A 72 6.19 2.58 -2.74
CA ARG A 72 5.88 2.06 -4.08
C ARG A 72 5.86 3.16 -5.15
N ALA A 73 5.45 4.38 -4.80
CA ALA A 73 5.48 5.52 -5.71
C ALA A 73 6.93 5.83 -6.11
N LYS A 74 7.74 6.13 -5.10
CA LYS A 74 9.15 6.51 -5.24
C LYS A 74 10.02 5.45 -5.91
N HIS A 75 9.84 4.18 -5.55
CA HIS A 75 10.72 3.11 -6.01
C HIS A 75 10.29 2.49 -7.35
N TYR A 76 9.05 2.71 -7.80
CA TYR A 76 8.57 2.07 -9.03
C TYR A 76 7.66 2.95 -9.88
N ARG A 77 6.56 3.46 -9.31
CA ARG A 77 5.50 4.07 -10.13
C ARG A 77 5.96 5.34 -10.81
N ASP A 78 6.78 6.14 -10.15
CA ASP A 78 7.22 7.42 -10.69
C ASP A 78 8.10 7.20 -11.93
N GLU A 79 9.06 6.27 -11.87
CA GLU A 79 9.86 5.87 -13.04
C GLU A 79 9.00 5.20 -14.14
N ILE A 80 8.04 4.36 -13.77
CA ILE A 80 7.11 3.75 -14.74
C ILE A 80 6.32 4.83 -15.49
N ASN A 81 5.87 5.87 -14.80
CA ASN A 81 5.13 6.99 -15.38
C ASN A 81 6.02 7.84 -16.29
N GLU A 82 7.28 8.06 -15.92
CA GLU A 82 8.26 8.72 -16.78
C GLU A 82 8.54 7.93 -18.06
N LEU A 83 8.73 6.61 -17.98
CA LEU A 83 8.90 5.73 -19.15
C LEU A 83 7.67 5.72 -20.05
N LEU A 84 6.47 5.78 -19.46
CA LEU A 84 5.21 5.98 -20.19
C LEU A 84 5.18 7.33 -20.90
N GLY A 85 5.62 8.40 -20.22
CA GLY A 85 5.72 9.73 -20.78
C GLY A 85 6.68 9.80 -21.98
N LEU A 86 7.86 9.19 -21.87
CA LEU A 86 8.82 9.08 -22.98
C LEU A 86 8.24 8.30 -24.16
N ARG A 87 7.51 7.21 -23.89
CA ARG A 87 6.83 6.44 -24.94
C ARG A 87 5.71 7.22 -25.60
N SER A 88 4.94 8.00 -24.86
CA SER A 88 3.89 8.88 -25.41
C SER A 88 4.51 9.92 -26.32
N TYR A 89 5.56 10.60 -25.85
CA TYR A 89 6.33 11.55 -26.65
C TYR A 89 6.79 10.95 -27.99
N LEU A 90 7.27 9.71 -28.00
CA LEU A 90 7.66 9.01 -29.23
C LEU A 90 6.48 8.59 -30.10
N ASN A 91 5.29 8.38 -29.54
CA ASN A 91 4.07 8.17 -30.33
C ASN A 91 3.72 9.44 -31.10
N ASP A 92 3.73 10.58 -30.41
CA ASP A 92 3.37 11.86 -31.02
C ASP A 92 4.29 12.16 -32.22
N LEU A 93 5.61 12.00 -32.05
CA LEU A 93 6.57 12.12 -33.16
C LEU A 93 6.33 11.10 -34.29
N GLN A 94 5.87 9.89 -33.97
CA GLN A 94 5.58 8.87 -34.97
C GLN A 94 4.32 9.20 -35.78
N GLU A 95 3.31 9.81 -35.15
CA GLU A 95 2.09 10.27 -35.82
C GLU A 95 2.38 11.46 -36.74
N GLU A 96 3.12 12.47 -36.27
CA GLU A 96 3.58 13.60 -37.10
C GLU A 96 4.30 13.12 -38.37
N ARG A 97 5.16 12.11 -38.21
CA ARG A 97 5.92 11.52 -39.32
C ARG A 97 5.06 10.74 -40.33
N LYS A 98 3.82 10.37 -40.01
CA LYS A 98 2.92 9.79 -41.03
C LYS A 98 2.50 10.82 -42.07
N HIS A 99 2.53 12.09 -41.70
CA HIS A 99 2.10 13.21 -42.54
C HIS A 99 3.28 13.91 -43.23
N ALA A 100 4.52 13.64 -42.81
CA ALA A 100 5.73 14.21 -43.41
C ALA A 100 6.91 13.23 -43.40
N ASP A 101 7.69 13.23 -44.48
CA ASP A 101 8.90 12.39 -44.61
C ASP A 101 10.01 12.77 -43.63
N LEU A 102 10.03 14.04 -43.20
CA LEU A 102 10.97 14.64 -42.26
C LEU A 102 10.21 15.50 -41.25
N LEU A 103 10.69 15.53 -40.01
CA LEU A 103 10.17 16.43 -38.99
C LEU A 103 10.94 17.74 -39.00
N THR A 104 10.24 18.85 -38.75
CA THR A 104 10.88 20.16 -38.57
C THR A 104 11.39 20.29 -37.13
N PRO A 105 12.43 21.10 -36.87
CA PRO A 105 12.88 21.35 -35.51
C PRO A 105 11.76 21.85 -34.58
N GLU A 106 10.84 22.65 -35.12
CA GLU A 106 9.70 23.22 -34.40
C GLU A 106 8.65 22.15 -34.02
N SER A 107 8.55 21.06 -34.80
CA SER A 107 7.62 19.96 -34.52
C SER A 107 8.18 18.92 -33.54
N ILE A 108 9.41 19.08 -33.07
CA ILE A 108 10.04 18.21 -32.07
C ILE A 108 9.98 18.91 -30.70
N PRO A 109 8.99 18.59 -29.84
CA PRO A 109 8.87 19.23 -28.54
C PRO A 109 10.07 18.91 -27.63
N PRO A 110 10.34 19.74 -26.60
CA PRO A 110 11.41 19.46 -25.65
C PRO A 110 11.12 18.20 -24.82
N LEU A 111 12.16 17.38 -24.60
CA LEU A 111 12.06 16.21 -23.74
C LEU A 111 11.78 16.60 -22.29
N LYS A 112 10.79 15.93 -21.69
CA LYS A 112 10.48 16.08 -20.26
C LYS A 112 11.70 15.82 -19.38
N LYS A 113 11.75 16.51 -18.24
CA LYS A 113 12.75 16.26 -17.19
C LYS A 113 12.47 14.90 -16.54
N ILE A 114 13.54 14.24 -16.09
CA ILE A 114 13.53 12.89 -15.51
C ILE A 114 14.27 12.97 -14.18
N ILE A 115 13.76 12.29 -13.16
CA ILE A 115 14.40 12.22 -11.84
C ILE A 115 15.72 11.44 -11.97
N SER A 116 16.78 11.95 -11.34
CA SER A 116 18.14 11.42 -11.50
C SER A 116 18.32 9.98 -11.02
N SER A 117 17.52 9.54 -10.03
CA SER A 117 17.54 8.18 -9.49
C SER A 117 16.85 7.14 -10.38
N HIS A 118 16.10 7.56 -11.41
CA HIS A 118 15.37 6.66 -12.29
C HIS A 118 16.26 6.22 -13.47
N SER A 119 17.07 5.19 -13.23
CA SER A 119 18.16 4.79 -14.14
C SER A 119 17.68 4.35 -15.53
N GLY A 120 16.55 3.63 -15.60
CA GLY A 120 15.96 3.17 -16.85
C GLY A 120 15.36 4.32 -17.65
N ALA A 121 14.59 5.20 -17.00
CA ALA A 121 14.05 6.40 -17.63
C ALA A 121 15.15 7.37 -18.10
N LYS A 122 16.20 7.56 -17.28
CA LYS A 122 17.38 8.37 -17.63
C LYS A 122 18.07 7.83 -18.88
N THR A 123 18.35 6.52 -18.90
CA THR A 123 18.96 5.84 -20.05
C THR A 123 18.11 6.03 -21.31
N CYS A 124 16.80 5.77 -21.23
CA CYS A 124 15.89 5.95 -22.36
C CYS A 124 15.89 7.39 -22.86
N ARG A 125 15.81 8.37 -21.96
CA ARG A 125 15.85 9.80 -22.33
C ARG A 125 17.15 10.19 -23.01
N GLU A 126 18.29 9.74 -22.51
CA GLU A 126 19.59 10.04 -23.10
C GLU A 126 19.73 9.42 -24.50
N VAL A 127 19.26 8.18 -24.69
CA VAL A 127 19.22 7.52 -26.00
C VAL A 127 18.32 8.29 -26.96
N ILE A 128 17.09 8.64 -26.54
CA ILE A 128 16.15 9.41 -27.36
C ILE A 128 16.79 10.75 -27.77
N LYS A 129 17.33 11.50 -26.80
CA LYS A 129 17.97 12.80 -27.05
C LYS A 129 19.09 12.70 -28.10
N GLN A 130 19.88 11.63 -28.08
CA GLN A 130 20.96 11.43 -29.05
C GLN A 130 20.48 11.16 -30.48
N PHE A 131 19.20 10.87 -30.68
CA PHE A 131 18.67 10.50 -31.99
C PHE A 131 17.60 11.45 -32.52
N LEU A 132 17.14 12.42 -31.73
CA LEU A 132 16.11 13.38 -32.19
C LEU A 132 16.54 14.13 -33.46
N PHE A 133 17.80 14.57 -33.54
CA PHE A 133 18.28 15.28 -34.73
C PHE A 133 18.29 14.38 -35.98
N LEU A 134 18.35 13.06 -35.86
CA LEU A 134 18.29 12.19 -37.05
C LEU A 134 16.91 12.24 -37.74
N LEU A 135 15.89 12.76 -37.07
CA LEU A 135 14.54 12.93 -37.63
C LEU A 135 14.44 14.11 -38.61
N ASN A 136 15.41 15.04 -38.57
CA ASN A 136 15.49 16.19 -39.47
C ASN A 136 16.61 16.08 -40.52
N THR A 137 17.45 15.03 -40.44
CA THR A 137 18.62 14.89 -41.33
C THR A 137 18.19 14.52 -42.74
N GLN A 138 18.42 15.42 -43.70
CA GLN A 138 17.97 15.23 -45.09
C GLN A 138 18.86 14.26 -45.87
N ASP A 139 20.17 14.49 -45.87
CA ASP A 139 21.09 13.69 -46.67
C ASP A 139 21.17 12.24 -46.16
N PRO A 140 20.83 11.22 -46.99
CA PRO A 140 20.89 9.82 -46.58
C PRO A 140 22.29 9.38 -46.15
N HIS A 141 23.34 9.87 -46.80
CA HIS A 141 24.70 9.45 -46.49
C HIS A 141 25.12 9.91 -45.08
N SER A 142 24.92 11.20 -44.80
CA SER A 142 25.14 11.80 -43.49
C SER A 142 24.27 11.13 -42.42
N PHE A 143 23.00 10.84 -42.71
CA PHE A 143 22.11 10.13 -41.78
C PHE A 143 22.71 8.80 -41.33
N PHE A 144 23.07 7.90 -42.26
CA PHE A 144 23.55 6.56 -41.90
C PHE A 144 24.91 6.58 -41.21
N MET A 145 25.83 7.44 -41.66
CA MET A 145 27.15 7.59 -41.05
C MET A 145 27.05 8.10 -39.61
N ILE A 146 26.28 9.18 -39.39
CA ILE A 146 26.11 9.74 -38.05
C ILE A 146 25.36 8.75 -37.16
N PHE A 147 24.36 8.04 -37.70
CA PHE A 147 23.61 7.04 -36.95
C PHE A 147 24.52 5.91 -36.46
N ASP A 148 25.36 5.31 -37.30
CA ASP A 148 26.25 4.23 -36.84
C ASP A 148 27.24 4.69 -35.76
N VAL A 149 27.82 5.88 -35.92
CA VAL A 149 28.70 6.48 -34.89
C VAL A 149 27.98 6.63 -33.55
N LYS A 150 26.72 7.08 -33.56
CA LYS A 150 25.90 7.22 -32.34
C LYS A 150 25.56 5.86 -31.75
N LEU A 151 25.23 4.85 -32.56
CA LEU A 151 25.00 3.48 -32.09
C LEU A 151 26.24 2.89 -31.40
N ASN A 152 27.43 3.10 -31.97
CA ASN A 152 28.70 2.70 -31.35
C ASN A 152 28.93 3.40 -30.00
N LYS A 153 28.69 4.71 -29.93
CA LYS A 153 28.81 5.48 -28.68
C LYS A 153 27.84 4.98 -27.60
N LEU A 154 26.60 4.66 -27.98
CA LEU A 154 25.60 4.13 -27.05
C LEU A 154 25.94 2.74 -26.54
N LEU A 155 26.36 1.84 -27.43
CA LEU A 155 26.76 0.48 -27.05
C LEU A 155 27.94 0.51 -26.07
N LYS A 156 28.93 1.38 -26.31
CA LYS A 156 30.05 1.59 -25.37
C LYS A 156 29.59 2.13 -24.01
N LYS A 157 28.59 3.04 -23.98
CA LYS A 157 28.13 3.69 -22.75
C LYS A 157 27.18 2.82 -21.91
N TYR A 158 26.25 2.09 -22.54
CA TYR A 158 25.17 1.40 -21.83
C TYR A 158 25.19 -0.13 -22.01
N GLY A 159 26.13 -0.67 -22.80
CA GLY A 159 26.36 -2.11 -22.94
C GLY A 159 25.11 -2.90 -23.31
N GLU A 160 24.90 -4.01 -22.60
CA GLU A 160 23.83 -4.98 -22.83
C GLU A 160 22.41 -4.37 -22.78
N ILE A 161 22.20 -3.26 -22.06
CA ILE A 161 20.89 -2.60 -21.97
C ILE A 161 20.40 -2.17 -23.37
N VAL A 162 21.31 -1.64 -24.20
CA VAL A 162 21.00 -1.08 -25.52
C VAL A 162 21.48 -1.95 -26.67
N LYS A 163 22.14 -3.07 -26.40
CA LYS A 163 22.73 -3.96 -27.43
C LYS A 163 21.70 -4.43 -28.46
N GLU A 164 20.63 -5.06 -28.01
CA GLU A 164 19.53 -5.51 -28.87
C GLU A 164 18.92 -4.36 -29.70
N PHE A 165 18.79 -3.17 -29.09
CA PHE A 165 18.34 -1.97 -29.78
C PHE A 165 19.30 -1.57 -30.91
N CYS A 166 20.61 -1.57 -30.64
CA CYS A 166 21.63 -1.21 -31.62
C CYS A 166 21.72 -2.23 -32.76
N ASP A 167 21.79 -3.52 -32.42
CA ASP A 167 21.91 -4.61 -33.39
C ASP A 167 20.71 -4.66 -34.33
N THR A 168 19.51 -4.48 -33.76
CA THR A 168 18.29 -4.44 -34.57
C THR A 168 18.31 -3.30 -35.57
N LEU A 169 18.73 -2.09 -35.15
CA LEU A 169 18.77 -0.93 -36.04
C LEU A 169 19.82 -1.10 -37.14
N ARG A 170 21.02 -1.60 -36.81
CA ARG A 170 22.06 -1.90 -37.80
C ARG A 170 21.60 -2.91 -38.84
N SER A 171 20.85 -3.94 -38.42
CA SER A 171 20.31 -4.93 -39.35
C SER A 171 19.36 -4.33 -40.41
N LYS A 172 18.83 -3.12 -40.18
CA LYS A 172 17.96 -2.40 -41.11
C LYS A 172 18.72 -1.46 -42.04
N PHE A 173 20.03 -1.29 -41.87
CA PHE A 173 20.81 -0.41 -42.72
C PHE A 173 20.92 -1.00 -44.14
N PRO A 174 20.91 -0.14 -45.20
CA PRO A 174 21.05 -0.61 -46.57
C PRO A 174 22.45 -1.22 -46.77
N LYS A 175 22.54 -2.39 -47.40
CA LYS A 175 23.82 -3.07 -47.67
C LYS A 175 24.61 -2.50 -48.86
N ARG A 176 23.95 -1.82 -49.80
CA ARG A 176 24.54 -1.39 -51.09
C ARG A 176 24.60 0.12 -51.25
N LYS A 177 23.45 0.80 -51.22
CA LYS A 177 23.35 2.26 -51.44
C LYS A 177 22.43 2.91 -50.41
N PHE A 178 22.85 4.06 -49.90
CA PHE A 178 22.04 4.90 -49.05
C PHE A 178 21.07 5.72 -49.89
N THR A 179 19.78 5.58 -49.62
CA THR A 179 18.68 6.20 -50.40
C THR A 179 17.70 6.91 -49.48
N ILE A 180 16.95 7.88 -50.02
CA ILE A 180 15.87 8.58 -49.29
C ILE A 180 14.84 7.57 -48.75
N LYS A 181 14.42 6.62 -49.57
CA LYS A 181 13.50 5.54 -49.15
C LYS A 181 14.08 4.70 -48.01
N GLY A 182 15.38 4.39 -48.07
CA GLY A 182 16.09 3.68 -47.01
C GLY A 182 16.14 4.48 -45.71
N ARG A 183 16.49 5.78 -45.78
CA ARG A 183 16.47 6.72 -44.66
C ARG A 183 15.08 6.76 -44.01
N ASN A 184 14.04 6.95 -44.81
CA ASN A 184 12.66 7.04 -44.30
C ASN A 184 12.23 5.73 -43.63
N ARG A 185 12.59 4.58 -44.18
CA ARG A 185 12.32 3.29 -43.54
C ARG A 185 13.02 3.18 -42.19
N VAL A 186 14.30 3.52 -42.12
CA VAL A 186 15.12 3.36 -40.92
C VAL A 186 14.76 4.38 -39.83
N GLN A 187 14.38 5.62 -40.17
CA GLN A 187 13.80 6.57 -39.22
C GLN A 187 12.50 6.05 -38.58
N GLY A 188 11.60 5.46 -39.39
CA GLY A 188 10.39 4.83 -38.87
C GLY A 188 10.68 3.68 -37.91
N GLU A 189 11.70 2.87 -38.23
CA GLU A 189 12.17 1.80 -37.34
C GLU A 189 12.85 2.33 -36.08
N LEU A 190 13.62 3.42 -36.16
CA LEU A 190 14.22 4.10 -35.01
C LEU A 190 13.16 4.48 -33.98
N LEU A 191 12.09 5.18 -34.37
CA LEU A 191 11.01 5.57 -33.46
C LEU A 191 10.33 4.35 -32.82
N LYS A 192 10.06 3.30 -33.62
CA LYS A 192 9.51 2.04 -33.09
C LYS A 192 10.44 1.40 -32.06
N LYS A 193 11.75 1.37 -32.32
CA LYS A 193 12.72 0.72 -31.43
C LYS A 193 13.01 1.54 -30.17
N LEU A 194 12.96 2.87 -30.23
CA LEU A 194 12.99 3.73 -29.04
C LEU A 194 11.79 3.45 -28.11
N LYS A 195 10.59 3.26 -28.67
CA LYS A 195 9.40 2.86 -27.90
C LYS A 195 9.57 1.48 -27.26
N THR A 196 10.15 0.54 -27.99
CA THR A 196 10.45 -0.81 -27.47
C THR A 196 11.47 -0.76 -26.34
N LEU A 197 12.50 0.10 -26.43
CA LEU A 197 13.47 0.31 -25.36
C LEU A 197 12.79 0.80 -24.07
N CYS A 198 11.92 1.82 -24.17
CA CYS A 198 11.13 2.29 -23.02
C CYS A 198 10.27 1.17 -22.41
N LEU A 199 9.69 0.30 -23.26
CA LEU A 199 8.93 -0.86 -22.79
C LEU A 199 9.82 -1.88 -22.08
N LYS A 200 11.02 -2.16 -22.60
CA LYS A 200 11.99 -3.10 -22.04
C LYS A 200 12.41 -2.68 -20.64
N CYS A 201 12.71 -1.40 -20.41
CA CYS A 201 13.01 -0.87 -19.07
C CYS A 201 11.80 -0.89 -18.13
N ARG A 202 10.58 -0.66 -18.66
CA ARG A 202 9.36 -0.56 -17.84
C ARG A 202 8.83 -1.92 -17.36
N LYS A 203 9.00 -2.99 -18.13
CA LYS A 203 8.43 -4.32 -17.82
C LYS A 203 8.93 -4.87 -16.47
N PRO A 204 10.26 -4.95 -16.21
CA PRO A 204 10.78 -5.39 -14.92
C PRO A 204 10.25 -4.57 -13.74
N LEU A 205 10.25 -3.23 -13.86
CA LEU A 205 9.72 -2.35 -12.80
C LEU A 205 8.24 -2.61 -12.49
N LYS A 206 7.42 -2.93 -13.50
CA LYS A 206 6.01 -3.29 -13.30
C LYS A 206 5.86 -4.64 -12.58
N GLU A 207 6.70 -5.61 -12.91
CA GLU A 207 6.72 -6.92 -12.27
C GLU A 207 7.15 -6.79 -10.81
N GLU A 208 8.23 -6.07 -10.53
CA GLU A 208 8.69 -5.76 -9.17
C GLU A 208 7.60 -5.02 -8.37
N ALA A 209 6.96 -4.00 -8.94
CA ALA A 209 5.88 -3.27 -8.26
C ALA A 209 4.67 -4.17 -7.95
N ARG A 210 4.38 -5.16 -8.80
CA ARG A 210 3.31 -6.14 -8.58
C ARG A 210 3.70 -7.11 -7.46
N GLU A 211 4.91 -7.64 -7.49
CA GLU A 211 5.42 -8.54 -6.47
C GLU A 211 5.51 -7.86 -5.10
N PHE A 212 6.02 -6.62 -5.04
CA PHE A 212 5.97 -5.79 -3.85
C PHE A 212 4.55 -5.69 -3.28
N SER A 213 3.56 -5.43 -4.14
CA SER A 213 2.17 -5.23 -3.71
C SER A 213 1.54 -6.49 -3.11
N LYS A 214 1.98 -7.68 -3.55
CA LYS A 214 1.55 -8.96 -2.97
C LYS A 214 2.27 -9.22 -1.65
N LYS A 215 3.60 -9.06 -1.64
CA LYS A 215 4.46 -9.43 -0.51
C LYS A 215 4.37 -8.48 0.68
N GLN A 216 4.05 -7.19 0.47
CA GLN A 216 3.96 -6.20 1.56
C GLN A 216 3.01 -6.61 2.70
N PHE A 217 1.95 -7.38 2.40
CA PHE A 217 0.98 -7.82 3.41
C PHE A 217 1.54 -8.89 4.35
N LEU A 218 2.61 -9.59 3.95
CA LEU A 218 3.30 -10.54 4.81
C LEU A 218 3.89 -9.85 6.03
N LEU A 219 4.27 -8.57 5.92
CA LEU A 219 4.82 -7.78 7.02
C LEU A 219 3.82 -7.58 8.17
N PHE A 220 2.52 -7.73 7.91
CA PHE A 220 1.47 -7.60 8.92
C PHE A 220 1.13 -8.90 9.65
N LYS A 221 1.67 -10.05 9.22
CA LYS A 221 1.32 -11.35 9.82
C LYS A 221 1.99 -11.56 11.17
N GLN A 222 1.21 -11.77 12.23
CA GLN A 222 1.76 -12.14 13.54
C GLN A 222 2.39 -13.54 13.50
N PRO A 223 3.40 -13.85 14.34
CA PRO A 223 4.18 -15.09 14.26
C PRO A 223 3.35 -16.37 14.22
N GLU A 224 2.25 -16.43 14.98
CA GLU A 224 1.30 -17.54 15.02
C GLU A 224 0.64 -17.86 13.67
N LYS A 225 0.57 -16.86 12.77
CA LYS A 225 -0.07 -16.97 11.44
C LYS A 225 0.98 -17.06 10.31
N VAL A 226 2.26 -17.21 10.63
CA VAL A 226 3.37 -17.30 9.69
C VAL A 226 3.80 -18.76 9.54
N SER A 227 3.54 -19.34 8.36
CA SER A 227 4.08 -20.65 8.01
C SER A 227 5.59 -20.58 7.74
N PRO A 228 6.34 -21.71 7.79
CA PRO A 228 7.77 -21.74 7.46
C PRO A 228 8.08 -21.11 6.09
N LYS A 229 7.26 -21.41 5.07
CA LYS A 229 7.37 -20.78 3.74
C LYS A 229 7.18 -19.26 3.77
N ALA A 230 6.22 -18.78 4.57
CA ALA A 230 5.99 -17.34 4.71
C ALA A 230 7.14 -16.64 5.46
N LYS A 231 7.80 -17.32 6.41
CA LYS A 231 8.98 -16.81 7.12
C LYS A 231 10.13 -16.53 6.15
N THR A 232 10.48 -17.52 5.31
CA THR A 232 11.52 -17.35 4.27
C THR A 232 11.19 -16.19 3.32
N LEU A 233 9.93 -16.10 2.86
CA LEU A 233 9.50 -15.00 1.98
C LEU A 233 9.60 -13.62 2.66
N ILE A 234 9.33 -13.53 3.97
CA ILE A 234 9.49 -12.28 4.73
C ILE A 234 10.98 -11.90 4.81
N GLU A 235 11.85 -12.85 5.13
CA GLU A 235 13.29 -12.64 5.26
C GLU A 235 13.91 -12.16 3.93
N GLU A 236 13.59 -12.83 2.82
CA GLU A 236 14.00 -12.43 1.48
C GLU A 236 13.48 -11.03 1.12
N PHE A 237 12.19 -10.76 1.41
CA PHE A 237 11.57 -9.47 1.10
C PHE A 237 12.20 -8.33 1.91
N LEU A 238 12.55 -8.56 3.17
CA LEU A 238 13.23 -7.58 4.02
C LEU A 238 14.73 -7.44 3.70
N LYS A 239 15.36 -8.46 3.11
CA LYS A 239 16.71 -8.35 2.54
C LYS A 239 16.70 -7.47 1.28
N GLN A 240 15.69 -7.63 0.43
CA GLN A 240 15.49 -6.80 -0.76
C GLN A 240 15.08 -5.35 -0.41
N HIS A 241 14.31 -5.16 0.67
CA HIS A 241 13.82 -3.85 1.11
C HIS A 241 14.15 -3.57 2.58
N PRO A 242 15.43 -3.28 2.92
CA PRO A 242 15.87 -3.17 4.32
C PRO A 242 15.14 -2.08 5.12
N THR A 243 14.74 -0.99 4.46
CA THR A 243 13.97 0.09 5.09
C THR A 243 12.59 -0.35 5.55
N LEU A 244 12.07 -1.50 5.11
CA LEU A 244 10.76 -1.99 5.55
C LEU A 244 10.80 -2.75 6.88
N LYS A 245 12.01 -3.06 7.39
CA LYS A 245 12.20 -3.79 8.65
C LYS A 245 11.57 -3.06 9.83
N GLU A 246 11.70 -1.73 9.88
CA GLU A 246 11.12 -0.93 10.96
C GLU A 246 9.58 -1.12 11.05
N TYR A 247 8.86 -1.19 9.92
CA TYR A 247 7.41 -1.37 9.94
C TYR A 247 7.01 -2.79 10.37
N ARG A 248 7.86 -3.79 10.04
CA ARG A 248 7.69 -5.16 10.52
C ARG A 248 7.84 -5.21 12.04
N GLU A 249 8.89 -4.59 12.55
CA GLU A 249 9.19 -4.51 13.98
C GLU A 249 8.06 -3.80 14.74
N MET A 250 7.57 -2.65 14.25
CA MET A 250 6.41 -1.97 14.85
C MET A 250 5.19 -2.87 14.93
N THR A 251 4.89 -3.61 13.86
CA THR A 251 3.71 -4.47 13.81
C THR A 251 3.84 -5.66 14.77
N LEU A 252 5.05 -6.22 14.91
CA LEU A 252 5.31 -7.32 15.84
C LEU A 252 5.26 -6.84 17.30
N MET A 253 5.87 -5.69 17.57
CA MET A 253 5.94 -5.06 18.89
C MET A 253 4.54 -4.75 19.42
N ILE A 254 3.67 -4.13 18.62
CA ILE A 254 2.29 -3.85 19.06
C ILE A 254 1.45 -5.13 19.15
N GLY A 255 1.66 -6.09 18.25
CA GLY A 255 1.00 -7.40 18.34
C GLY A 255 1.43 -8.25 19.53
N GLU A 256 2.57 -7.96 20.16
CA GLU A 256 3.08 -8.66 21.34
C GLU A 256 2.28 -8.36 22.60
N ILE A 257 1.70 -7.15 22.72
CA ILE A 257 0.84 -6.73 23.85
C ILE A 257 -0.24 -7.78 24.15
N TYR A 258 -0.82 -8.37 23.10
CA TYR A 258 -1.90 -9.34 23.21
C TYR A 258 -1.46 -10.80 23.38
N ARG A 259 -0.15 -11.06 23.24
CA ARG A 259 0.46 -12.39 23.36
C ARG A 259 1.21 -12.58 24.67
N GLU A 260 1.77 -11.49 25.20
CA GLU A 260 2.48 -11.47 26.47
C GLU A 260 1.57 -11.87 27.64
N SER A 261 2.16 -12.38 28.72
CA SER A 261 1.42 -12.63 29.95
C SER A 261 0.91 -11.30 30.52
N TYR A 262 -0.35 -11.24 30.95
CA TYR A 262 -0.96 -9.99 31.42
C TYR A 262 -0.20 -9.37 32.60
N ASN A 263 0.47 -10.18 33.42
CA ASN A 263 1.34 -9.70 34.51
C ASN A 263 2.47 -8.78 34.02
N LEU A 264 2.93 -8.98 32.79
CA LEU A 264 4.06 -8.27 32.18
C LEU A 264 3.64 -7.12 31.25
N VAL A 265 2.35 -7.01 30.93
CA VAL A 265 1.85 -5.94 30.05
C VAL A 265 1.90 -4.60 30.79
N ASP A 266 2.70 -3.65 30.34
CA ASP A 266 2.81 -2.33 30.97
C ASP A 266 2.60 -1.17 29.97
N GLY A 267 2.44 -1.49 28.68
CA GLY A 267 2.30 -0.51 27.62
C GLY A 267 3.62 0.03 27.07
N ARG A 268 4.78 -0.48 27.51
CA ARG A 268 6.12 -0.08 27.01
C ARG A 268 6.25 -0.18 25.50
N GLN A 269 5.57 -1.17 24.88
CA GLN A 269 5.54 -1.35 23.43
C GLN A 269 4.91 -0.14 22.70
N ILE A 270 3.91 0.50 23.30
CA ILE A 270 3.27 1.70 22.77
C ILE A 270 4.17 2.92 22.98
N ASP A 271 4.81 3.02 24.15
CA ASP A 271 5.72 4.11 24.47
C ASP A 271 6.94 4.14 23.53
N ALA A 272 7.45 2.96 23.17
CA ALA A 272 8.57 2.76 22.24
C ALA A 272 8.27 3.21 20.79
N LEU A 273 7.00 3.37 20.40
CA LEU A 273 6.68 3.91 19.08
C LEU A 273 7.16 5.36 18.96
N THR A 274 7.84 5.69 17.87
CA THR A 274 8.35 7.03 17.62
C THR A 274 7.75 7.62 16.36
N GLN A 275 7.24 8.86 16.46
CA GLN A 275 6.86 9.64 15.27
C GLN A 275 8.14 10.12 14.58
N LYS A 276 8.17 10.05 13.25
CA LYS A 276 9.33 10.51 12.46
C LYS A 276 8.89 11.46 11.36
N LYS A 277 9.74 12.42 11.00
CA LYS A 277 9.47 13.42 9.94
C LYS A 277 9.25 12.77 8.57
N ASN A 278 9.87 11.62 8.31
CA ASN A 278 9.77 10.90 7.05
C ASN A 278 8.56 9.95 6.96
N TYR A 279 7.85 9.72 8.07
CA TYR A 279 6.59 8.95 8.05
C TYR A 279 5.46 9.77 7.45
N SER A 280 4.47 9.10 6.87
CA SER A 280 3.26 9.80 6.47
C SER A 280 2.53 10.37 7.68
N ASN A 281 1.80 11.48 7.46
CA ASN A 281 0.91 12.04 8.47
C ASN A 281 -0.04 10.99 9.04
N LYS A 282 -0.47 10.01 8.22
CA LYS A 282 -1.35 8.93 8.67
C LYS A 282 -0.67 8.00 9.67
N LEU A 283 0.58 7.60 9.44
CA LEU A 283 1.33 6.77 10.40
C LEU A 283 1.64 7.56 11.68
N ASN A 284 2.09 8.81 11.56
CA ASN A 284 2.33 9.66 12.73
C ASN A 284 1.04 9.89 13.55
N THR A 285 -0.12 10.03 12.89
CA THR A 285 -1.42 10.13 13.57
C THR A 285 -1.77 8.82 14.26
N ALA A 286 -1.61 7.68 13.61
CA ALA A 286 -1.86 6.37 14.23
C ALA A 286 -1.00 6.19 15.50
N ILE A 287 0.30 6.50 15.44
CA ILE A 287 1.20 6.43 16.60
C ILE A 287 0.70 7.35 17.73
N ALA A 288 0.31 8.59 17.41
CA ALA A 288 -0.23 9.52 18.41
C ALA A 288 -1.54 9.00 19.03
N THR A 289 -2.43 8.42 18.24
CA THR A 289 -3.68 7.80 18.71
C THR A 289 -3.41 6.64 19.65
N LEU A 290 -2.49 5.74 19.29
CA LEU A 290 -2.09 4.62 20.13
C LEU A 290 -1.53 5.10 21.48
N LYS A 291 -0.67 6.12 21.47
CA LYS A 291 -0.15 6.74 22.70
C LYS A 291 -1.24 7.40 23.55
N LYS A 292 -2.16 8.13 22.91
CA LYS A 292 -3.28 8.80 23.59
C LYS A 292 -4.17 7.82 24.35
N TYR A 293 -4.46 6.66 23.75
CA TYR A 293 -5.36 5.65 24.33
C TYR A 293 -4.60 4.48 24.96
N LYS A 294 -3.33 4.67 25.35
CA LYS A 294 -2.48 3.60 25.90
C LYS A 294 -3.16 2.87 27.06
N SER A 295 -3.74 3.62 28.01
CA SER A 295 -4.46 3.09 29.16
C SER A 295 -5.62 2.18 28.76
N GLU A 296 -6.43 2.61 27.80
CA GLU A 296 -7.57 1.84 27.30
C GLU A 296 -7.11 0.64 26.46
N ILE A 297 -5.99 0.73 25.75
CA ILE A 297 -5.45 -0.41 24.99
C ILE A 297 -5.01 -1.55 25.92
N ILE A 298 -4.39 -1.22 27.06
CA ILE A 298 -3.89 -2.21 28.02
C ILE A 298 -4.85 -2.51 29.17
N ALA A 299 -6.06 -1.91 29.17
CA ALA A 299 -7.01 -2.00 30.27
C ALA A 299 -7.40 -3.45 30.64
N PHE A 300 -7.35 -4.38 29.67
CA PHE A 300 -7.57 -5.80 29.92
C PHE A 300 -6.63 -6.36 30.99
N ARG A 301 -5.40 -5.86 31.13
CA ARG A 301 -4.48 -6.35 32.16
C ARG A 301 -5.10 -6.32 33.55
N ARG A 302 -5.67 -5.18 33.95
CA ARG A 302 -6.22 -5.00 35.30
C ARG A 302 -7.36 -6.00 35.54
N VAL A 303 -8.28 -6.09 34.58
CA VAL A 303 -9.43 -6.99 34.68
C VAL A 303 -9.00 -8.45 34.77
N PHE A 304 -7.98 -8.89 34.02
CA PHE A 304 -7.51 -10.27 34.08
C PHE A 304 -6.64 -10.59 35.31
N LEU A 305 -6.06 -9.58 35.97
CA LEU A 305 -5.42 -9.75 37.28
C LEU A 305 -6.47 -9.97 38.38
N GLU A 306 -7.59 -9.25 38.30
CA GLU A 306 -8.72 -9.36 39.24
C GLU A 306 -9.58 -10.61 38.96
N HIS A 307 -9.61 -11.07 37.71
CA HIS A 307 -10.42 -12.18 37.21
C HIS A 307 -9.60 -13.16 36.35
N PRO A 308 -8.66 -13.92 36.95
CA PRO A 308 -7.75 -14.81 36.22
C PRO A 308 -8.46 -15.99 35.53
N GLU A 309 -9.69 -16.30 35.90
CA GLU A 309 -10.56 -17.31 35.29
C GLU A 309 -11.02 -16.95 33.87
N LEU A 310 -10.91 -15.67 33.47
CA LEU A 310 -11.30 -15.22 32.15
C LEU A 310 -10.38 -15.81 31.06
N GLY A 311 -10.99 -16.39 30.02
CA GLY A 311 -10.27 -16.99 28.90
C GLY A 311 -9.42 -15.98 28.11
N LYS A 312 -8.23 -16.39 27.67
CA LYS A 312 -7.27 -15.56 26.90
C LYS A 312 -7.88 -14.90 25.65
N THR A 313 -8.91 -15.50 25.05
CA THR A 313 -9.62 -14.97 23.89
C THR A 313 -10.26 -13.60 24.16
N CYS A 314 -10.63 -13.30 25.42
CA CYS A 314 -11.22 -12.01 25.79
C CYS A 314 -10.19 -10.85 25.77
N ARG A 315 -8.89 -11.11 25.53
CA ARG A 315 -7.82 -10.09 25.46
C ARG A 315 -7.69 -9.41 24.10
N ALA A 316 -7.70 -10.20 23.04
CA ALA A 316 -7.32 -9.75 21.69
C ALA A 316 -8.54 -9.57 20.79
N ASN A 317 -9.62 -10.30 21.07
CA ASN A 317 -10.73 -10.35 20.16
C ASN A 317 -11.95 -10.92 20.86
N LEU A 318 -12.92 -10.07 21.15
CA LEU A 318 -14.27 -10.58 21.26
C LEU A 318 -14.84 -10.94 19.88
N GLU A 319 -14.20 -10.79 18.68
CA GLU A 319 -14.88 -11.01 17.36
C GLU A 319 -15.79 -12.23 17.25
N TRP A 320 -15.60 -13.31 18.00
CA TRP A 320 -16.60 -14.38 18.10
C TRP A 320 -17.84 -14.00 18.93
N LEU A 321 -17.67 -13.41 20.12
CA LEU A 321 -18.73 -12.80 20.94
C LEU A 321 -19.28 -11.49 20.33
N ILE A 322 -18.42 -10.61 19.84
CA ILE A 322 -18.68 -9.42 19.02
C ILE A 322 -19.27 -9.79 17.66
N LYS A 323 -19.07 -10.97 17.03
CA LYS A 323 -19.89 -11.38 15.88
C LYS A 323 -21.30 -11.67 16.33
N ARG A 324 -21.49 -12.30 17.50
CA ARG A 324 -22.82 -12.51 18.11
C ARG A 324 -23.49 -11.19 18.49
N VAL A 325 -22.76 -10.21 19.02
CA VAL A 325 -23.28 -8.87 19.36
C VAL A 325 -23.43 -7.96 18.11
N LYS A 326 -22.46 -7.94 17.19
CA LYS A 326 -22.49 -7.15 15.94
C LYS A 326 -23.43 -7.75 14.90
N ALA A 327 -23.73 -9.05 14.88
CA ALA A 327 -24.70 -9.62 13.93
C ALA A 327 -26.08 -8.95 14.03
N PRO A 328 -26.66 -8.71 15.22
CA PRO A 328 -27.82 -7.86 15.40
C PRO A 328 -27.61 -6.47 14.81
N PHE A 329 -26.51 -5.78 15.11
CA PHE A 329 -26.25 -4.40 14.62
C PHE A 329 -25.93 -4.30 13.11
N LYS A 330 -25.31 -5.31 12.50
CA LYS A 330 -24.97 -5.36 11.07
C LYS A 330 -26.13 -5.86 10.20
N ALA A 331 -26.95 -6.79 10.70
CA ALA A 331 -28.14 -7.25 10.00
C ALA A 331 -29.32 -6.27 10.13
N SER A 332 -29.35 -5.44 11.18
CA SER A 332 -30.43 -4.48 11.48
C SER A 332 -30.35 -3.14 10.76
N LEU A 333 -29.37 -2.94 9.86
CA LEU A 333 -29.49 -1.89 8.84
C LEU A 333 -30.67 -2.16 7.88
N ASN A 334 -31.26 -3.37 7.91
CA ASN A 334 -32.49 -3.73 7.23
C ASN A 334 -33.64 -4.03 8.24
N ARG A 335 -34.38 -2.98 8.65
CA ARG A 335 -35.80 -3.00 9.10
C ARG A 335 -36.24 -4.13 10.06
N GLN A 336 -35.80 -4.13 11.33
CA GLN A 336 -36.49 -4.89 12.40
C GLN A 336 -36.82 -4.01 13.61
N SER A 337 -37.90 -4.36 14.33
CA SER A 337 -38.39 -3.63 15.51
C SER A 337 -37.48 -3.84 16.72
N LEU A 338 -37.51 -2.86 17.63
CA LEU A 338 -36.60 -2.76 18.77
C LEU A 338 -36.72 -3.96 19.74
N ASP A 339 -37.90 -4.58 19.84
CA ASP A 339 -38.14 -5.77 20.68
C ASP A 339 -37.47 -7.04 20.13
N HIS A 340 -37.35 -7.16 18.81
CA HIS A 340 -36.71 -8.31 18.18
C HIS A 340 -35.18 -8.32 18.40
N ILE A 341 -34.59 -7.11 18.45
CA ILE A 341 -33.17 -6.90 18.80
C ILE A 341 -32.91 -7.29 20.25
N VAL A 342 -33.86 -7.01 21.13
CA VAL A 342 -33.76 -7.27 22.59
C VAL A 342 -33.86 -8.76 22.89
N ASN A 343 -34.82 -9.47 22.31
CA ASN A 343 -34.95 -10.92 22.48
C ASN A 343 -33.69 -11.67 22.02
N ARG A 344 -33.07 -11.25 20.91
CA ARG A 344 -31.83 -11.87 20.42
C ARG A 344 -30.62 -11.57 21.30
N LEU A 345 -30.51 -10.37 21.86
CA LEU A 345 -29.44 -10.02 22.81
C LEU A 345 -29.60 -10.80 24.12
N GLN A 346 -30.82 -10.98 24.62
CA GLN A 346 -31.09 -11.76 25.84
C GLN A 346 -30.77 -13.25 25.67
N LEU A 347 -31.19 -13.87 24.56
CA LEU A 347 -30.86 -15.28 24.24
C LEU A 347 -29.35 -15.55 24.12
N GLN A 348 -28.56 -14.56 23.67
CA GLN A 348 -27.11 -14.74 23.43
C GLN A 348 -26.22 -14.31 24.60
N LEU A 349 -26.68 -13.41 25.48
CA LEU A 349 -25.96 -12.98 26.69
C LEU A 349 -26.24 -13.90 27.90
N GLY A 350 -27.33 -14.67 27.88
CA GLY A 350 -27.72 -15.60 28.95
C GLY A 350 -27.03 -16.97 28.94
N CYS A 351 -26.04 -17.21 28.06
CA CYS A 351 -25.31 -18.48 27.95
C CYS A 351 -26.16 -19.75 27.69
N GLU A 352 -27.42 -19.66 27.25
CA GLU A 352 -28.18 -20.84 26.82
C GLU A 352 -27.75 -21.26 25.41
N VAL A 353 -26.89 -22.28 25.33
CA VAL A 353 -26.65 -23.03 24.09
C VAL A 353 -27.81 -23.99 23.90
N ARG A 354 -28.94 -23.52 23.38
CA ARG A 354 -29.94 -24.40 22.78
C ARG A 354 -30.38 -23.84 21.43
N ASN A 355 -30.21 -24.70 20.43
CA ASN A 355 -30.67 -24.61 19.05
C ASN A 355 -29.74 -23.84 18.11
N PHE A 356 -28.82 -24.55 17.46
CA PHE A 356 -28.51 -24.36 16.03
C PHE A 356 -27.84 -25.63 15.46
N ILE A 357 -28.63 -26.70 15.38
CA ILE A 357 -28.69 -27.56 14.19
C ILE A 357 -30.17 -27.64 13.82
N SER A 358 -30.59 -26.72 12.95
CA SER A 358 -31.53 -26.94 11.84
C SER A 358 -31.59 -25.69 10.97
#